data_AF-A0A139DC46-F1
#
_entry.id   AF-A0A139DC46-F1
#
_cell.length_a   1.000
_cell.length_b   1.000
_cell.length_c   1.000
_cell.angle_alpha   90.00
_cell.angle_beta   90.00
_cell.angle_gamma   90.00
#
_symmetry.space_group_name_H-M   'P 1'
#
loop_
_entity.id
_entity.type
_entity.pdbx_description
1 polymer ?
#
loop_
_entity_poly.entity_id
_entity_poly.type
_entity_poly.pdbx_seq_one_letter_code
_entity_poly.pdbx_strand_id
1 'polypeptide(L)'
;MANLILVLGDQLSPELSALEHADKTRDRIVMAEVAEEASYTNHHKKKLVLLFSAMRHFADQLRDHGWQVHYQHHQSLEAVIAGQLDACHFERVITTECGEWRLHEQIQQWPKRLDVPVEIRPDTRFIAGKGEFASWAKGRKQLRMEF
;
A
#
# COMPACT_ATOMS: atom_id res chain seq x y z
N MET A 1 -12.50 -14.77 9.34
CA MET A 1 -12.28 -14.71 7.90
C MET A 1 -10.97 -13.95 7.68
N ALA A 2 -10.21 -14.28 6.64
CA ALA A 2 -8.84 -13.79 6.43
C ALA A 2 -8.82 -12.65 5.40
N ASN A 3 -8.01 -11.63 5.64
CA ASN A 3 -7.82 -10.49 4.76
C ASN A 3 -6.43 -10.52 4.11
N LEU A 4 -6.36 -9.97 2.90
CA LEU A 4 -5.09 -9.73 2.22
C LEU A 4 -4.73 -8.25 2.38
N ILE A 5 -3.59 -7.94 3.00
CA ILE A 5 -3.21 -6.57 3.36
C ILE A 5 -2.04 -6.14 2.48
N LEU A 6 -2.26 -5.19 1.58
CA LEU A 6 -1.21 -4.63 0.74
C LEU A 6 -0.45 -3.55 1.50
N VAL A 7 0.89 -3.66 1.52
CA VAL A 7 1.81 -2.62 2.01
C VAL A 7 2.75 -2.19 0.89
N LEU A 8 2.75 -0.90 0.58
CA LEU A 8 3.58 -0.30 -0.47
C LEU A 8 4.98 0.07 0.04
N GLY A 9 5.91 0.29 -0.90
CA GLY A 9 7.33 0.57 -0.57
C GLY A 9 7.57 1.87 0.19
N ASP A 10 6.65 2.83 0.13
CA ASP A 10 6.66 4.09 0.87
C ASP A 10 5.84 4.03 2.16
N GLN A 11 5.26 2.88 2.50
CA GLN A 11 4.34 2.66 3.63
C GLN A 11 4.94 1.79 4.75
N LEU A 12 6.27 1.75 4.87
CA LEU A 12 7.01 0.86 5.77
C LEU A 12 6.93 1.29 7.25
N SER A 13 5.71 1.23 7.82
CA SER A 13 5.41 1.57 9.21
C SER A 13 4.59 0.45 9.86
N PRO A 14 4.92 -0.01 11.09
CA PRO A 14 4.11 -1.00 11.81
C PRO A 14 2.71 -0.48 12.21
N GLU A 15 2.55 0.84 12.30
CA GLU A 15 1.32 1.53 12.72
C GLU A 15 0.46 1.96 11.51
N LEU A 16 0.73 1.38 10.33
CA LEU A 16 0.01 1.70 9.10
C LEU A 16 -1.48 1.38 9.25
N SER A 17 -2.36 2.25 8.74
CA SER A 17 -3.82 2.09 8.87
C SER A 17 -4.35 0.77 8.28
N ALA A 18 -3.70 0.22 7.26
CA ALA A 18 -4.03 -1.10 6.71
C ALA A 18 -3.83 -2.26 7.69
N LEU A 19 -2.95 -2.10 8.69
CA LEU A 19 -2.65 -3.09 9.72
C LEU A 19 -3.52 -2.93 10.98
N GLU A 20 -4.29 -1.84 11.08
CA GLU A 20 -5.16 -1.59 12.21
C GLU A 20 -6.25 -2.67 12.31
N HIS A 21 -6.41 -3.24 13.50
CA HIS A 21 -7.34 -4.34 13.81
C HIS A 21 -7.14 -5.65 13.00
N ALA A 22 -6.01 -5.80 12.30
CA ALA A 22 -5.71 -7.02 11.56
C ALA A 22 -5.30 -8.18 12.50
N ASP A 23 -5.69 -9.40 12.13
CA ASP A 23 -5.44 -10.64 12.87
C ASP A 23 -4.22 -11.36 12.29
N LYS A 24 -3.08 -11.29 12.98
CA LYS A 24 -1.82 -11.92 12.56
C LYS A 24 -1.91 -13.41 12.25
N THR A 25 -2.88 -14.12 12.84
CA THR A 25 -3.04 -15.56 12.66
C THR A 25 -3.80 -15.93 11.39
N ARG A 26 -4.53 -14.97 10.80
CA ARG A 26 -5.42 -15.19 9.66
C ARG A 26 -5.06 -14.31 8.46
N ASP A 27 -4.74 -13.05 8.73
CA ASP A 27 -4.45 -12.06 7.70
C ASP A 27 -3.04 -12.23 7.17
N ARG A 28 -2.87 -11.88 5.90
CA ARG A 28 -1.59 -11.97 5.20
C ARG A 28 -1.21 -10.62 4.64
N ILE A 29 0.00 -10.18 4.97
CA ILE A 29 0.61 -8.99 4.37
C ILE A 29 1.21 -9.39 3.02
N VAL A 30 0.97 -8.57 2.01
CA VAL A 30 1.57 -8.66 0.69
C VAL A 30 2.43 -7.44 0.44
N MET A 31 3.66 -7.67 0.01
CA MET A 31 4.59 -6.66 -0.46
C MET A 31 5.21 -7.12 -1.77
N ALA A 32 5.43 -6.22 -2.73
CA ALA A 32 6.13 -6.59 -3.95
C ALA A 32 7.03 -5.47 -4.49
N GLU A 33 8.21 -5.86 -4.96
CA GLU A 33 9.11 -4.99 -5.72
C GLU A 33 8.56 -4.84 -7.15
N VAL A 34 7.92 -3.72 -7.44
CA VAL A 34 7.28 -3.52 -8.74
C VAL A 34 8.33 -3.08 -9.77
N ALA A 35 8.47 -3.86 -10.84
CA ALA A 35 9.42 -3.54 -11.92
C ALA A 35 9.06 -2.23 -12.63
N GLU A 36 7.76 -1.94 -12.80
CA GLU A 36 7.27 -0.68 -13.38
C GLU A 36 7.67 0.55 -12.54
N GLU A 37 7.67 0.45 -11.21
CA GLU A 37 8.15 1.53 -10.33
C GLU A 37 9.66 1.76 -10.48
N ALA A 38 10.43 0.77 -10.92
CA ALA A 38 11.86 0.91 -11.19
C ALA A 38 12.18 1.45 -12.59
N SER A 39 11.22 1.39 -13.53
CA SER A 39 11.42 1.77 -14.94
C SER A 39 10.59 2.97 -15.41
N TYR A 40 9.56 3.38 -14.67
CA TYR A 40 8.63 4.45 -15.07
C TYR A 40 9.30 5.83 -15.17
N THR A 41 10.32 6.08 -14.36
CA THR A 41 11.22 7.23 -14.51
C THR A 41 12.66 6.78 -14.27
N ASN A 42 13.64 7.58 -14.71
CA ASN A 42 15.05 7.28 -14.50
C ASN A 42 15.44 7.53 -13.03
N HIS A 43 14.97 6.65 -12.13
CA HIS A 43 15.30 6.73 -10.72
C HIS A 43 16.80 6.51 -10.53
N HIS A 44 17.40 7.36 -9.69
CA HIS A 44 18.79 7.16 -9.30
C HIS A 44 18.95 5.78 -8.64
N LYS A 45 19.96 5.01 -9.06
CA LYS A 45 20.26 3.67 -8.50
C LYS A 45 20.23 3.61 -6.96
N LYS A 46 20.70 4.65 -6.26
CA LYS A 46 20.65 4.74 -4.79
C LYS A 46 19.23 4.79 -4.23
N LYS A 47 18.28 5.44 -4.90
CA LYS A 47 16.86 5.43 -4.52
C LYS A 47 16.30 4.00 -4.57
N LEU A 48 16.57 3.28 -5.66
CA LEU A 48 16.10 1.89 -5.83
C LEU A 48 16.69 0.96 -4.78
N VAL A 49 18.01 1.07 -4.53
CA VAL A 49 18.68 0.29 -3.49
C VAL A 49 18.10 0.60 -2.11
N LEU A 50 17.91 1.87 -1.77
CA LEU A 50 17.30 2.28 -0.50
C LEU A 50 15.90 1.68 -0.35
N LEU A 51 15.04 1.85 -1.37
CA LEU A 51 13.66 1.42 -1.32
C LEU A 51 13.55 -0.11 -1.16
N PHE A 52 14.20 -0.87 -2.05
CA PHE A 52 14.12 -2.34 -1.99
C PHE A 52 14.80 -2.91 -0.75
N SER A 53 15.92 -2.33 -0.30
CA SER A 53 16.54 -2.76 0.96
C SER A 53 15.63 -2.51 2.16
N ALA A 54 14.97 -1.34 2.21
CA ALA A 54 14.05 -1.02 3.29
C ALA A 54 12.82 -1.95 3.27
N MET A 55 12.25 -2.22 2.10
CA MET A 55 11.12 -3.14 1.94
C MET A 55 11.45 -4.55 2.43
N ARG A 56 12.62 -5.09 2.05
CA ARG A 56 13.06 -6.43 2.47
C ARG A 56 13.22 -6.51 3.99
N HIS A 57 13.94 -5.56 4.58
CA HIS A 57 14.12 -5.53 6.04
C HIS A 57 12.80 -5.30 6.78
N PHE A 58 11.88 -4.51 6.23
CA PHE A 58 10.56 -4.33 6.84
C PHE A 58 9.71 -5.61 6.76
N ALA A 59 9.79 -6.35 5.65
CA ALA A 59 9.12 -7.65 5.53
C ALA A 59 9.64 -8.66 6.57
N ASP A 60 10.96 -8.69 6.78
CA ASP A 60 11.57 -9.54 7.82
C ASP A 60 11.17 -9.08 9.22
N GLN A 61 11.18 -7.77 9.49
CA GLN A 61 10.67 -7.21 10.73
C GLN A 61 9.22 -7.64 10.98
N LEU A 62 8.33 -7.56 9.98
CA LEU A 62 6.94 -7.99 10.12
C LEU A 62 6.84 -9.48 10.45
N ARG A 63 7.64 -10.34 9.80
CA ARG A 63 7.70 -11.78 10.09
C ARG A 63 8.15 -12.04 11.53
N ASP A 64 9.18 -11.34 12.01
CA ASP A 64 9.67 -11.44 13.38
C ASP A 64 8.61 -11.01 14.42
N HIS A 65 7.70 -10.11 14.02
CA HIS A 65 6.55 -9.70 14.83
C HIS A 65 5.33 -10.65 14.69
N GLY A 66 5.49 -11.80 14.03
CA GLY A 66 4.48 -12.85 13.91
C GLY A 66 3.49 -12.66 12.76
N TRP A 67 3.75 -11.75 11.82
CA TRP A 67 2.90 -11.60 10.63
C TRP A 67 3.19 -12.69 9.59
N GLN A 68 2.15 -13.12 8.90
CA GLN A 68 2.31 -13.84 7.64
C GLN A 68 2.62 -12.82 6.53
N VAL A 69 3.79 -12.92 5.90
CA VAL A 69 4.22 -11.98 4.85
C VAL A 69 4.56 -12.71 3.56
N HIS A 70 3.79 -12.43 2.50
CA HIS A 70 4.11 -12.80 1.13
C HIS A 70 4.87 -11.64 0.47
N TYR A 71 6.15 -11.88 0.16
CA TYR A 71 7.02 -10.90 -0.48
C TYR A 71 7.39 -11.38 -1.88
N GLN A 72 7.11 -10.58 -2.89
CA GLN A 72 7.38 -10.92 -4.28
C GLN A 72 8.41 -9.98 -4.91
N HIS A 73 9.32 -10.53 -5.70
CA HIS A 73 10.28 -9.75 -6.46
C HIS A 73 9.80 -9.53 -7.91
N HIS A 74 9.97 -8.30 -8.40
CA HIS A 74 9.87 -7.91 -9.81
C HIS A 74 8.55 -8.29 -10.50
N GLN A 75 7.41 -8.05 -9.86
CA GLN A 75 6.08 -8.35 -10.41
C GLN A 75 5.11 -7.19 -10.18
N SER A 76 4.09 -7.04 -11.03
CA SER A 76 3.04 -6.03 -10.82
C SER A 76 2.19 -6.36 -9.60
N LEU A 77 1.78 -5.34 -8.84
CA LEU A 77 0.99 -5.53 -7.62
C LEU A 77 -0.28 -6.32 -7.87
N GLU A 78 -1.01 -5.99 -8.95
CA GLU A 78 -2.26 -6.67 -9.29
C GLU A 78 -2.04 -8.17 -9.54
N ALA A 79 -0.96 -8.56 -10.24
CA ALA A 79 -0.67 -9.97 -10.49
C ALA A 79 -0.29 -10.72 -9.22
N VAL A 80 0.42 -10.07 -8.28
CA VAL A 80 0.74 -10.67 -6.98
C VAL A 80 -0.51 -10.88 -6.15
N ILE A 81 -1.38 -9.87 -6.09
CA ILE A 81 -2.65 -9.94 -5.38
C ILE A 81 -3.54 -11.04 -5.99
N ALA A 82 -3.71 -11.05 -7.32
CA ALA A 82 -4.47 -12.08 -8.02
C ALA A 82 -3.96 -13.49 -7.69
N GLY A 83 -2.64 -13.72 -7.78
CA GLY A 83 -2.04 -15.01 -7.44
C GLY A 83 -2.27 -15.44 -5.98
N GLN A 84 -2.32 -14.49 -5.04
CA GLN A 84 -2.67 -14.82 -3.65
C GLN A 84 -4.15 -15.15 -3.48
N LEU A 85 -5.05 -14.45 -4.18
CA LEU A 85 -6.49 -14.72 -4.18
C LEU A 85 -6.81 -16.08 -4.83
N ASP A 86 -6.08 -16.47 -5.87
CA ASP A 86 -6.21 -17.78 -6.51
C ASP A 86 -5.73 -18.92 -5.61
N ALA A 87 -4.64 -18.69 -4.85
CA ALA A 87 -4.03 -19.70 -4.00
C ALA A 87 -4.79 -19.91 -2.67
N CYS A 88 -5.46 -18.88 -2.16
CA CYS A 88 -6.11 -18.88 -0.86
C CYS A 88 -7.35 -17.97 -0.89
N HIS A 89 -8.42 -18.40 -0.22
CA HIS A 89 -9.61 -17.57 -0.09
C HIS A 89 -9.39 -16.43 0.92
N PHE A 90 -9.45 -15.19 0.45
CA PHE A 90 -9.47 -13.97 1.27
C PHE A 90 -10.80 -13.24 1.11
N GLU A 91 -11.30 -12.63 2.19
CA GLU A 91 -12.58 -11.93 2.18
C GLU A 91 -12.50 -10.58 1.46
N ARG A 92 -11.37 -9.89 1.59
CA ARG A 92 -11.11 -8.59 0.97
C ARG A 92 -9.62 -8.31 0.87
N VAL A 93 -9.28 -7.33 0.03
CA VAL A 93 -7.97 -6.68 0.03
C VAL A 93 -8.08 -5.39 0.84
N ILE A 94 -7.14 -5.13 1.74
CA ILE A 94 -7.05 -3.89 2.52
C ILE A 94 -5.74 -3.19 2.15
N THR A 95 -5.78 -1.88 1.91
CA THR A 95 -4.59 -1.07 1.64
C THR A 95 -4.75 0.31 2.26
N THR A 96 -3.64 0.93 2.65
CA THR A 96 -3.62 2.36 2.94
C THR A 96 -3.59 3.13 1.61
N GLU A 97 -4.22 4.31 1.58
CA GLU A 97 -4.14 5.23 0.45
C GLU A 97 -2.69 5.39 -0.05
N CYS A 98 -2.49 5.25 -1.36
CA CYS A 98 -1.18 5.45 -1.96
C CYS A 98 -0.94 6.93 -2.30
N GLY A 99 0.34 7.29 -2.42
CA GLY A 99 0.78 8.66 -2.72
C GLY A 99 0.71 9.06 -4.21
N GLU A 100 0.33 8.15 -5.11
CA GLU A 100 0.32 8.41 -6.56
C GLU A 100 -1.06 8.21 -7.19
N TRP A 101 -1.51 9.19 -7.99
CA TRP A 101 -2.80 9.14 -8.69
C TRP A 101 -2.95 7.92 -9.60
N ARG A 102 -1.92 7.60 -10.39
CA ARG A 102 -1.93 6.45 -11.31
C ARG A 102 -2.17 5.14 -10.56
N LEU A 103 -1.47 4.92 -9.45
CA LEU A 103 -1.64 3.71 -8.64
C LEU A 103 -3.00 3.71 -7.94
N HIS A 104 -3.47 4.87 -7.47
CA HIS A 104 -4.79 4.99 -6.88
C HIS A 104 -5.89 4.58 -7.87
N GLU A 105 -5.84 5.09 -9.10
CA GLU A 105 -6.77 4.72 -10.16
C GLU A 105 -6.71 3.22 -10.49
N GLN A 106 -5.52 2.61 -10.51
CA GLN A 106 -5.37 1.16 -10.69
C GLN A 106 -6.06 0.36 -9.57
N ILE A 107 -5.78 0.69 -8.31
CA ILE A 107 -6.37 0.00 -7.14
C ILE A 107 -7.90 0.16 -7.12
N GLN A 108 -8.43 1.33 -7.51
CA GLN A 108 -9.88 1.56 -7.60
C GLN A 108 -10.59 0.64 -8.61
N GLN A 109 -9.87 0.08 -9.60
CA GLN A 109 -10.44 -0.87 -10.55
C GLN A 109 -10.36 -2.33 -10.08
N TRP A 110 -9.56 -2.63 -9.05
CA TRP A 110 -9.36 -3.99 -8.55
C TRP A 110 -10.64 -4.69 -8.09
N PRO A 111 -11.63 -4.04 -7.43
CA PRO A 111 -12.86 -4.72 -7.06
C PRO A 111 -13.57 -5.42 -8.23
N LYS A 112 -13.54 -4.79 -9.41
CA LYS A 112 -14.16 -5.35 -10.63
C LYS A 112 -13.26 -6.37 -11.32
N ARG A 113 -11.95 -6.16 -11.31
CA ARG A 113 -10.98 -6.99 -12.05
C ARG A 113 -10.62 -8.27 -11.32
N LEU A 114 -10.62 -8.23 -9.99
CA LEU A 114 -10.23 -9.33 -9.10
C LEU A 114 -11.41 -10.00 -8.40
N ASP A 115 -12.64 -9.51 -8.64
CA ASP A 115 -13.89 -10.01 -8.06
C ASP A 115 -13.84 -10.16 -6.52
N VAL A 116 -13.21 -9.19 -5.85
CA VAL A 116 -13.03 -9.16 -4.39
C VAL A 116 -13.19 -7.73 -3.87
N PRO A 117 -13.84 -7.49 -2.72
CA PRO A 117 -13.87 -6.17 -2.12
C PRO A 117 -12.46 -5.62 -1.87
N VAL A 118 -12.25 -4.33 -2.16
CA VAL A 118 -11.01 -3.61 -1.83
C VAL A 118 -11.34 -2.44 -0.92
N GLU A 119 -10.76 -2.47 0.28
CA GLU A 119 -10.90 -1.44 1.31
C GLU A 119 -9.66 -0.53 1.28
N ILE A 120 -9.84 0.72 0.87
CA ILE A 120 -8.77 1.73 0.86
C ILE A 120 -8.93 2.61 2.10
N ARG A 121 -8.01 2.47 3.05
CA ARG A 121 -8.02 3.22 4.32
C ARG A 121 -7.20 4.51 4.20
N PRO A 122 -7.62 5.61 4.87
CA PRO A 122 -6.85 6.85 4.90
C PRO A 122 -5.42 6.66 5.37
N ASP A 123 -4.49 7.45 4.86
CA ASP A 123 -3.13 7.51 5.39
C ASP A 123 -3.06 8.45 6.60
N THR A 124 -3.04 7.85 7.79
CA THR A 124 -3.02 8.56 9.09
C THR A 124 -1.64 9.11 9.47
N ARG A 125 -0.62 8.94 8.61
CA ARG A 125 0.71 9.55 8.82
C ARG A 125 0.72 11.04 8.51
N PHE A 126 -0.26 11.53 7.76
CA PHE A 126 -0.45 12.95 7.48
C PHE A 126 -1.27 13.62 8.59
N ILE A 127 -0.86 14.83 8.97
CA ILE A 127 -1.57 15.63 10.00
C ILE A 127 -2.99 15.98 9.54
N ALA A 128 -3.16 16.28 8.24
CA ALA A 128 -4.43 16.64 7.65
C ALA A 128 -4.84 15.61 6.60
N GLY A 129 -6.03 15.04 6.74
CA GLY A 129 -6.61 14.16 5.73
C GLY A 129 -7.06 14.93 4.48
N LYS A 130 -7.29 14.21 3.37
CA LYS A 130 -7.74 14.81 2.10
C LYS A 130 -9.01 15.66 2.25
N GLY A 131 -9.98 15.16 3.02
CA GLY A 131 -11.24 15.88 3.28
C GLY A 131 -11.06 17.13 4.14
N GLU A 132 -10.19 17.09 5.14
CA GLU A 132 -9.86 18.24 5.98
C GLU A 132 -9.15 19.32 5.16
N PHE A 133 -8.15 18.95 4.36
CA PHE A 133 -7.45 19.88 3.48
C PHE A 133 -8.40 20.50 2.45
N ALA A 134 -9.30 19.70 1.86
CA ALA A 134 -10.32 20.19 0.94
C ALA A 134 -11.28 21.18 1.60
N SER A 135 -11.69 20.91 2.85
CA SER A 135 -12.52 21.81 3.66
C SER A 135 -11.79 23.12 3.95
N TRP A 136 -10.53 23.05 4.39
CA TRP A 136 -9.69 24.22 4.64
C TRP A 136 -9.53 25.08 3.38
N ALA A 137 -9.31 24.47 2.21
CA ALA A 137 -9.11 25.18 0.94
C ALA A 137 -10.40 25.83 0.39
N LYS A 138 -11.57 25.30 0.75
CA LYS A 138 -12.87 25.73 0.20
C LYS A 138 -13.11 27.23 0.44
N GLY A 139 -13.44 27.95 -0.63
CA GLY A 139 -13.78 29.38 -0.58
C GLY A 139 -12.59 30.34 -0.46
N ARG A 140 -11.36 29.83 -0.34
CA ARG A 140 -10.14 30.65 -0.36
C ARG A 140 -9.77 30.98 -1.80
N LYS A 141 -9.47 32.26 -2.07
CA LYS A 141 -9.02 32.72 -3.41
C LYS A 141 -7.53 32.45 -3.65
N GLN A 142 -6.76 32.28 -2.60
CA GLN A 142 -5.33 31.99 -2.65
C GLN A 142 -4.98 31.02 -1.53
N LEU A 143 -4.20 30.00 -1.85
CA LEU A 143 -3.63 29.05 -0.89
C LEU A 143 -2.17 29.46 -0.65
N ARG A 144 -1.78 29.68 0.60
CA ARG A 144 -0.42 30.02 1.00
C ARG A 144 0.01 29.05 2.10
N MET A 145 1.24 28.53 2.01
CA MET A 145 1.85 27.74 3.08
C MET A 145 2.31 28.67 4.22
N GLU A 146 2.94 29.77 3.82
CA GLU A 146 3.46 30.94 4.57
C GLU A 146 4.12 30.66 5.93
N PHE A 147 5.42 30.96 6.08
CA PHE A 147 6.24 31.93 5.31
C PHE A 147 7.19 31.32 4.27
#